data_AF-A0A7X7I8S3-F1
#
_entry.id   AF-A0A7X7I8S3-F1
#
_cell.length_a   1.000
_cell.length_b   1.000
_cell.length_c   1.000
_cell.angle_alpha   90.00
_cell.angle_beta   90.00
_cell.angle_gamma   90.00
#
_symmetry.space_group_name_H-M   'P 1'
#
loop_
_entity.id
_entity.type
_entity.pdbx_description
1 polymer ?
#
loop_
_entity_poly.entity_id
_entity_poly.type
_entity_poly.pdbx_seq_one_letter_code
_entity_poly.pdbx_strand_id
1 'polypeptide(L)'
;MQFKNIDIFCQVIDNFGDAGVVYRFAKEFKIKHNYCRVRVFIDNLDVLQSIDRSISTECFSQKIEDITWIDSTQLTVDLVRQLGTAEIIIEAFACQIPECYLESALFNNSLIINLEYLSAEGWVEGYHLKESLLSRGNSRKFFFMPGFSTGTGGLIFNSWFKNNKEVLKAQKLEILRSHIQKNSICVEFDKSSLVGSVFTYQRGFDAFLRDLESLDKKIIL
;
A
#
# COMPACT_ATOMS: atom_id res chain seq x y z
N MET A 1 1.25 1.13 -24.92
CA MET A 1 2.64 1.27 -24.43
C MET A 1 2.87 0.24 -23.34
N GLN A 2 3.94 -0.53 -23.43
CA GLN A 2 4.31 -1.50 -22.39
C GLN A 2 5.63 -1.00 -21.79
N PHE A 3 5.61 -0.66 -20.50
CA PHE A 3 6.79 -0.20 -19.78
C PHE A 3 7.48 -1.39 -19.10
N LYS A 4 8.80 -1.34 -18.96
CA LYS A 4 9.60 -2.49 -18.53
C LYS A 4 9.86 -2.53 -17.02
N ASN A 5 9.85 -1.38 -16.37
CA ASN A 5 10.18 -1.28 -14.96
C ASN A 5 9.44 -0.11 -14.30
N ILE A 6 9.20 -0.28 -13.00
CA ILE A 6 8.58 0.69 -12.12
C ILE A 6 9.34 0.71 -10.79
N ASP A 7 9.62 1.90 -10.31
CA ASP A 7 10.19 2.13 -9.00
C ASP A 7 9.19 2.93 -8.15
N ILE A 8 8.91 2.45 -6.94
CA ILE A 8 7.92 3.03 -6.03
C ILE A 8 8.66 3.52 -4.80
N PHE A 9 8.52 4.80 -4.47
CA PHE A 9 9.12 5.42 -3.29
C PHE A 9 8.06 5.63 -2.22
N CYS A 10 8.41 5.29 -0.99
CA CYS A 10 7.56 5.45 0.18
C CYS A 10 8.42 5.96 1.34
N GLN A 11 8.03 7.11 1.88
CA GLN A 11 8.53 7.57 3.18
C GLN A 11 7.44 7.29 4.20
N VAL A 12 7.76 6.54 5.25
CA VAL A 12 6.78 6.11 6.24
C VAL A 12 6.53 7.22 7.26
N ILE A 13 5.40 7.91 7.12
CA ILE A 13 4.98 8.99 8.03
C ILE A 13 3.78 8.52 8.87
N ASP A 14 2.76 7.92 8.24
CA ASP A 14 1.58 7.40 8.93
C ASP A 14 1.69 5.89 9.22
N ASN A 15 2.62 5.51 10.08
CA ASN A 15 2.80 4.14 10.58
C ASN A 15 2.65 3.06 9.48
N PHE A 16 1.68 2.16 9.63
CA PHE A 16 1.39 1.10 8.66
C PHE A 16 0.54 1.55 7.46
N GLY A 17 -0.01 2.76 7.48
CA GLY A 17 -0.87 3.30 6.43
C GLY A 17 -0.12 3.41 5.10
N ASP A 18 0.92 4.23 5.07
CA ASP A 18 1.72 4.49 3.87
C ASP A 18 2.37 3.19 3.35
N ALA A 19 3.10 2.51 4.23
CA ALA A 19 3.78 1.26 3.93
C ALA A 19 2.80 0.17 3.47
N GLY A 20 1.63 0.07 4.09
CA GLY A 20 0.60 -0.91 3.74
C GLY A 20 -0.06 -0.65 2.40
N VAL A 21 -0.30 0.61 2.04
CA VAL A 21 -0.82 0.97 0.72
C VAL A 21 0.20 0.67 -0.36
N VAL A 22 1.46 1.08 -0.17
CA VAL A 22 2.55 0.81 -1.12
C VAL A 22 2.82 -0.68 -1.24
N TYR A 23 2.80 -1.43 -0.14
CA TYR A 23 2.96 -2.88 -0.14
C TYR A 23 1.86 -3.56 -0.96
N ARG A 24 0.61 -3.19 -0.72
CA ARG A 24 -0.54 -3.70 -1.49
C ARG A 24 -0.44 -3.31 -2.96
N PHE A 25 -0.10 -2.06 -3.25
CA PHE A 25 0.05 -1.56 -4.60
C PHE A 25 1.09 -2.35 -5.37
N ALA A 26 2.31 -2.50 -4.83
CA ALA A 26 3.40 -3.22 -5.47
C ALA A 26 3.02 -4.69 -5.79
N LYS A 27 2.36 -5.38 -4.86
CA LYS A 27 1.90 -6.77 -5.05
C LYS A 27 0.83 -6.90 -6.13
N GLU A 28 -0.24 -6.12 -6.06
CA GLU A 28 -1.29 -6.18 -7.09
C GLU A 28 -0.77 -5.71 -8.46
N PHE A 29 0.13 -4.72 -8.47
CA PHE A 29 0.81 -4.28 -9.66
C PHE A 29 1.62 -5.42 -10.28
N LYS A 30 2.43 -6.12 -9.48
CA LYS A 30 3.26 -7.24 -9.94
C LYS A 30 2.42 -8.40 -10.48
N ILE A 31 1.31 -8.74 -9.82
CA ILE A 31 0.36 -9.77 -10.28
C ILE A 31 -0.19 -9.41 -11.66
N LYS A 32 -0.62 -8.16 -11.85
CA LYS A 32 -1.22 -7.69 -13.11
C LYS A 32 -0.20 -7.47 -14.22
N HIS A 33 1.02 -7.11 -13.87
CA HIS A 33 2.11 -6.75 -14.78
C HIS A 33 3.35 -7.64 -14.51
N ASN A 34 3.17 -8.96 -14.61
CA ASN A 34 4.21 -9.94 -14.25
C ASN A 34 5.55 -9.77 -15.01
N TYR A 35 5.49 -9.24 -16.24
CA TYR A 35 6.66 -8.90 -17.07
C TYR A 35 7.45 -7.69 -16.57
N CYS A 36 6.84 -6.82 -15.77
CA CYS A 36 7.44 -5.58 -15.31
C CYS A 36 8.33 -5.85 -14.09
N ARG A 37 9.54 -5.26 -14.08
CA ARG A 37 10.38 -5.25 -12.87
C ARG A 37 9.83 -4.21 -11.90
N VAL A 38 9.53 -4.63 -10.68
CA VAL A 38 9.02 -3.75 -9.62
C VAL A 38 10.08 -3.61 -8.54
N ARG A 39 10.45 -2.37 -8.20
CA ARG A 39 11.22 -2.08 -6.99
C ARG A 39 10.45 -1.14 -6.08
N VAL A 40 10.58 -1.35 -4.78
CA VAL A 40 10.03 -0.48 -3.76
C VAL A 40 11.18 0.01 -2.89
N PHE A 41 11.33 1.32 -2.83
CA PHE A 41 12.28 2.04 -2.00
C PHE A 41 11.51 2.57 -0.79
N ILE A 42 11.88 2.12 0.40
CA ILE A 42 11.22 2.48 1.65
C ILE A 42 12.26 2.86 2.70
N ASP A 43 11.97 3.89 3.49
CA ASP A 43 12.89 4.43 4.51
C ASP A 43 12.83 3.68 5.85
N ASN A 44 11.81 2.84 6.03
CA ASN A 44 11.59 2.10 7.27
C ASN A 44 11.19 0.64 7.00
N LEU A 45 12.18 -0.26 7.00
CA LEU A 45 11.97 -1.70 6.80
C LEU A 45 11.31 -2.38 8.02
N ASP A 46 11.42 -1.83 9.23
CA ASP A 46 10.81 -2.41 10.44
C ASP A 46 9.27 -2.37 10.36
N VAL A 47 8.72 -1.25 9.87
CA VAL A 47 7.29 -1.11 9.62
C VAL A 47 6.84 -2.11 8.56
N LEU A 48 7.65 -2.30 7.51
CA LEU A 48 7.35 -3.27 6.47
C LEU A 48 7.42 -4.72 6.98
N GLN A 49 8.38 -5.05 7.84
CA GLN A 49 8.50 -6.37 8.49
C GLN A 49 7.30 -6.68 9.39
N SER A 50 6.71 -5.66 10.01
CA SER A 50 5.48 -5.81 10.80
C SER A 50 4.28 -6.21 9.94
N ILE A 51 4.28 -5.82 8.65
CA ILE A 51 3.25 -6.20 7.66
C ILE A 51 3.57 -7.59 7.07
N ASP A 52 4.83 -7.83 6.74
CA ASP A 52 5.32 -9.09 6.16
C ASP A 52 6.61 -9.53 6.86
N ARG A 53 6.48 -10.54 7.73
CA ARG A 53 7.59 -11.07 8.55
C ARG A 53 8.73 -11.69 7.73
N SER A 54 8.55 -11.91 6.42
CA SER A 54 9.63 -12.38 5.54
C SER A 54 10.64 -11.28 5.19
N ILE A 55 10.30 -10.01 5.43
CA ILE A 55 11.19 -8.87 5.21
C ILE A 55 12.32 -8.87 6.26
N SER A 56 13.55 -8.81 5.77
CA SER A 56 14.75 -8.59 6.58
C SER A 56 15.03 -7.09 6.74
N THR A 57 15.24 -6.63 7.96
CA THR A 57 15.61 -5.23 8.27
C THR A 57 17.10 -4.97 8.09
N GLU A 58 17.90 -6.03 8.03
CA GLU A 58 19.37 -5.98 7.95
C GLU A 58 19.90 -5.96 6.50
N CYS A 59 19.01 -6.08 5.51
CA CYS A 59 19.37 -6.17 4.11
C CYS A 59 19.02 -4.87 3.37
N PHE A 60 20.04 -4.22 2.79
CA PHE A 60 19.85 -3.06 1.91
C PHE A 60 18.85 -3.34 0.77
N SER A 61 18.93 -4.52 0.16
CA SER A 61 18.08 -4.92 -0.96
C SER A 61 17.73 -6.40 -0.85
N GLN A 62 16.46 -6.74 -1.02
CA GLN A 62 15.96 -8.10 -0.96
C GLN A 62 14.83 -8.34 -1.96
N LYS A 63 14.62 -9.59 -2.38
CA LYS A 63 13.60 -9.94 -3.38
C LYS A 63 12.57 -10.90 -2.76
N ILE A 64 11.31 -10.48 -2.70
CA ILE A 64 10.17 -11.26 -2.20
C ILE A 64 9.05 -11.17 -3.23
N GLU A 65 8.48 -12.31 -3.62
CA GLU A 65 7.37 -12.39 -4.60
C GLU A 65 7.65 -11.60 -5.90
N ASP A 66 8.87 -11.70 -6.42
CA ASP A 66 9.33 -10.98 -7.61
C ASP A 66 9.31 -9.43 -7.55
N ILE A 67 9.23 -8.88 -6.34
CA ILE A 67 9.40 -7.46 -6.03
C ILE A 67 10.72 -7.28 -5.28
N THR A 68 11.50 -6.28 -5.66
CA THR A 68 12.72 -5.90 -4.94
C THR A 68 12.41 -4.80 -3.93
N TRP A 69 12.61 -5.06 -2.65
CA TRP A 69 12.45 -4.10 -1.55
C TRP A 69 13.83 -3.56 -1.17
N ILE A 70 13.96 -2.24 -1.11
CA ILE A 70 15.23 -1.54 -0.96
C ILE A 70 15.09 -0.51 0.17
N ASP A 71 16.06 -0.50 1.09
CA ASP A 71 16.22 0.54 2.08
C ASP A 71 16.67 1.84 1.39
N SER A 72 15.77 2.83 1.32
CA SER A 72 16.05 4.10 0.66
C SER A 72 17.02 4.98 1.45
N THR A 73 17.21 4.75 2.76
CA THR A 73 18.10 5.56 3.61
C THR A 73 19.57 5.37 3.27
N GLN A 74 19.90 4.22 2.68
CA GLN A 74 21.27 3.85 2.30
C GLN A 74 21.63 4.23 0.85
N LEU A 75 20.72 4.89 0.12
CA LEU A 75 20.98 5.23 -1.27
C LEU A 75 22.10 6.26 -1.44
N THR A 76 23.11 5.88 -2.22
CA THR A 76 24.21 6.76 -2.63
C THR A 76 24.21 6.95 -4.14
N VAL A 77 24.96 7.95 -4.61
CA VAL A 77 25.11 8.22 -6.05
C VAL A 77 25.65 7.00 -6.79
N ASP A 78 26.63 6.28 -6.23
CA ASP A 78 27.21 5.09 -6.87
C ASP A 78 26.24 3.92 -6.91
N LEU A 79 25.45 3.72 -5.86
CA LEU A 79 24.37 2.73 -5.87
C LEU A 79 23.33 3.06 -6.93
N VAL A 80 22.90 4.32 -7.04
CA VAL A 80 21.95 4.74 -8.09
C VAL A 80 22.52 4.48 -9.49
N ARG A 81 23.81 4.78 -9.73
CA ARG A 81 24.48 4.49 -11.02
C ARG A 81 24.46 3.00 -11.36
N GLN A 82 24.66 2.12 -10.38
CA GLN A 82 24.60 0.67 -10.56
C GLN A 82 23.17 0.15 -10.75
N LEU A 83 22.23 0.71 -9.99
CA LEU A 83 20.82 0.29 -9.96
C LEU A 83 20.04 0.78 -11.19
N GLY A 84 20.42 1.93 -11.77
CA GLY A 84 19.65 2.67 -12.75
C GLY A 84 18.32 3.21 -12.21
N THR A 85 17.62 3.99 -13.03
CA THR A 85 16.26 4.48 -12.73
C THR A 85 15.20 3.71 -13.53
N ALA A 86 13.92 3.87 -13.18
CA ALA A 86 12.81 3.25 -13.89
C ALA A 86 12.14 4.18 -14.92
N GLU A 87 11.44 3.59 -15.87
CA GLU A 87 10.57 4.26 -16.85
C GLU A 87 9.36 4.91 -16.17
N ILE A 88 8.85 4.29 -15.11
CA ILE A 88 7.80 4.85 -14.24
C ILE A 88 8.31 4.96 -12.81
N ILE A 89 8.09 6.12 -12.20
CA ILE A 89 8.40 6.38 -10.81
C ILE A 89 7.12 6.76 -10.10
N ILE A 90 6.80 6.05 -9.01
CA ILE A 90 5.70 6.41 -8.12
C ILE A 90 6.31 7.13 -6.91
N GLU A 91 5.99 8.40 -6.76
CA GLU A 91 6.23 9.18 -5.55
C GLU A 91 4.99 9.02 -4.67
N ALA A 92 5.03 8.15 -3.66
CA ALA A 92 3.85 7.92 -2.81
C ALA A 92 3.75 9.00 -1.73
N PHE A 93 2.59 9.62 -1.62
CA PHE A 93 2.22 10.55 -0.56
C PHE A 93 3.15 11.76 -0.44
N ALA A 94 3.58 12.28 -1.59
CA ALA A 94 4.57 13.37 -1.68
C ALA A 94 5.87 13.09 -0.88
N CYS A 95 6.27 11.81 -0.80
CA CYS A 95 7.50 11.41 -0.12
C CYS A 95 8.73 12.08 -0.74
N GLN A 96 9.78 12.25 0.07
CA GLN A 96 11.05 12.72 -0.44
C GLN A 96 11.80 11.61 -1.18
N ILE A 97 11.81 11.66 -2.52
CA ILE A 97 12.70 10.81 -3.34
C ILE A 97 14.15 11.29 -3.09
N PRO A 98 15.11 10.39 -2.80
CA PRO A 98 16.52 10.77 -2.67
C PRO A 98 17.03 11.51 -3.90
N GLU A 99 17.64 12.67 -3.69
CA GLU A 99 18.05 13.61 -4.75
C GLU A 99 18.96 12.94 -5.80
N CYS A 100 19.86 12.06 -5.35
CA CYS A 100 20.75 11.30 -6.24
C CYS A 100 19.99 10.43 -7.24
N TYR A 101 18.85 9.88 -6.84
CA TYR A 101 17.98 9.10 -7.71
C TYR A 101 17.13 10.02 -8.59
N LEU A 102 16.50 11.04 -7.99
CA LEU A 102 15.61 11.96 -8.69
C LEU A 102 16.33 12.68 -9.83
N GLU A 103 17.55 13.16 -9.61
CA GLU A 103 18.35 13.81 -10.65
C GLU A 103 18.59 12.88 -11.85
N SER A 104 19.03 11.65 -11.60
CA SER A 104 19.23 10.66 -12.66
C SER A 104 17.92 10.39 -13.43
N ALA A 105 16.80 10.30 -12.72
CA ALA A 105 15.49 10.02 -13.32
C ALA A 105 14.96 11.17 -14.19
N LEU A 106 15.16 12.42 -13.76
CA LEU A 106 14.69 13.61 -14.47
C LEU A 106 15.30 13.75 -15.87
N PHE A 107 16.52 13.27 -16.08
CA PHE A 107 17.20 13.31 -17.37
C PHE A 107 17.04 12.02 -18.20
N ASN A 108 16.46 10.96 -17.62
CA ASN A 108 16.18 9.68 -18.30
C ASN A 108 14.75 9.58 -18.86
N ASN A 109 14.01 10.69 -18.93
CA ASN A 109 12.63 10.77 -19.44
C ASN A 109 11.63 9.86 -18.69
N SER A 110 11.83 9.62 -17.39
CA SER A 110 10.91 8.86 -16.56
C SER A 110 9.54 9.56 -16.46
N LEU A 111 8.46 8.78 -16.47
CA LEU A 111 7.14 9.27 -16.07
C LEU A 111 7.06 9.23 -14.54
N ILE A 112 6.88 10.38 -13.91
CA ILE A 112 6.70 10.49 -12.46
C ILE A 112 5.21 10.60 -12.16
N ILE A 113 4.73 9.79 -11.24
CA ILE A 113 3.35 9.82 -10.77
C ILE A 113 3.40 10.09 -9.27
N ASN A 114 2.82 11.21 -8.86
CA ASN A 114 2.59 11.52 -7.46
C ASN A 114 1.30 10.82 -7.02
N LEU A 115 1.42 9.74 -6.26
CA LEU A 115 0.29 8.99 -5.74
C LEU A 115 -0.19 9.64 -4.44
N GLU A 116 -1.37 10.22 -4.47
CA GLU A 116 -1.95 10.95 -3.33
C GLU A 116 -2.74 10.03 -2.41
N TYR A 117 -3.07 10.54 -1.22
CA TYR A 117 -3.99 9.87 -0.31
C TYR A 117 -5.39 9.72 -0.91
N LEU A 118 -6.09 8.68 -0.48
CA LEU A 118 -7.49 8.46 -0.84
C LEU A 118 -8.36 9.58 -0.26
N SER A 119 -9.19 10.20 -1.11
CA SER A 119 -10.21 11.15 -0.65
C SER A 119 -11.54 10.94 -1.38
N ALA A 120 -12.61 11.27 -0.66
CA ALA A 120 -13.99 11.29 -1.18
C ALA A 120 -14.46 12.72 -1.52
N GLU A 121 -13.60 13.72 -1.37
CA GLU A 121 -13.95 15.10 -1.65
C GLU A 121 -14.08 15.35 -3.16
N GLY A 122 -15.12 16.08 -3.57
CA GLY A 122 -15.42 16.26 -5.00
C GLY A 122 -14.32 16.99 -5.80
N TRP A 123 -13.44 17.75 -5.16
CA TRP A 123 -12.38 18.49 -5.85
C TRP A 123 -11.26 17.59 -6.39
N VAL A 124 -11.11 16.36 -5.89
CA VAL A 124 -10.01 15.48 -6.30
C VAL A 124 -10.08 15.04 -7.76
N GLU A 125 -11.29 14.96 -8.33
CA GLU A 125 -11.49 14.73 -9.77
C GLU A 125 -10.82 15.82 -10.61
N GLY A 126 -10.91 17.07 -10.15
CA GLY A 126 -10.33 18.22 -10.82
C GLY A 126 -8.80 18.26 -10.76
N TYR A 127 -8.16 17.40 -9.97
CA TYR A 127 -6.70 17.29 -9.86
C TYR A 127 -6.14 15.95 -10.35
N HIS A 128 -6.99 14.93 -10.52
CA HIS A 128 -6.56 13.67 -11.08
C HIS A 128 -5.99 13.87 -12.49
N LEU A 129 -4.80 13.31 -12.74
CA LEU A 129 -4.04 13.40 -13.99
C LEU A 129 -3.62 14.82 -14.38
N LYS A 130 -3.66 15.79 -13.45
CA LYS A 130 -3.03 17.09 -13.69
C LYS A 130 -1.52 16.97 -13.68
N GLU A 131 -0.89 17.66 -14.63
CA GLU A 131 0.56 17.76 -14.70
C GLU A 131 1.07 18.75 -13.64
N SER A 132 2.13 18.35 -12.96
CA SER A 132 2.94 19.20 -12.09
C SER A 132 4.20 19.58 -12.85
N LEU A 133 4.43 20.89 -13.00
CA LEU A 133 5.59 21.38 -13.74
C LEU A 133 6.86 21.14 -12.94
N LEU A 134 7.83 20.47 -13.58
CA LEU A 134 9.16 20.27 -13.03
C LEU A 134 10.04 21.45 -13.44
N SER A 135 10.91 21.90 -12.52
CA SER A 135 11.82 23.03 -12.75
C SER A 135 12.99 22.69 -13.68
N ARG A 136 13.24 21.39 -13.91
CA ARG A 136 14.38 20.87 -14.68
C ARG A 136 14.08 19.47 -15.21
N GLY A 137 14.92 19.01 -16.13
CA GLY A 137 14.83 17.69 -16.74
C GLY A 137 13.79 17.61 -17.85
N ASN A 138 13.63 16.40 -18.38
CA ASN A 138 12.75 16.08 -19.51
C ASN A 138 11.58 15.18 -19.11
N SER A 139 11.58 14.70 -17.86
CA SER A 139 10.51 13.91 -17.27
C SER A 139 9.22 14.74 -17.11
N ARG A 140 8.10 14.04 -16.97
CA ARG A 140 6.79 14.67 -16.69
C ARG A 140 6.24 14.10 -15.40
N LYS A 141 5.65 14.95 -14.57
CA LYS A 141 5.06 14.57 -13.28
C LYS A 141 3.55 14.77 -13.30
N PHE A 142 2.79 13.78 -12.85
CA PHE A 142 1.32 13.86 -12.80
C PHE A 142 0.79 13.48 -11.42
N PHE A 143 -0.28 14.13 -10.99
CA PHE A 143 -1.02 13.73 -9.80
C PHE A 143 -1.93 12.54 -10.10
N PHE A 144 -1.88 11.51 -9.26
CA PHE A 144 -2.81 10.41 -9.25
C PHE A 144 -3.61 10.47 -7.95
N MET A 145 -4.91 10.76 -8.05
CA MET A 145 -5.82 10.98 -6.93
C MET A 145 -6.72 9.76 -6.78
N PRO A 146 -6.48 8.84 -5.84
CA PRO A 146 -7.41 7.75 -5.57
C PRO A 146 -8.75 8.31 -5.06
N GLY A 147 -9.85 7.65 -5.43
CA GLY A 147 -11.19 8.13 -5.07
C GLY A 147 -12.30 7.17 -5.44
N PHE A 148 -13.53 7.58 -5.15
CA PHE A 148 -14.72 6.73 -5.24
C PHE A 148 -15.57 6.98 -6.51
N SER A 149 -15.22 7.98 -7.31
CA SER A 149 -15.93 8.31 -8.54
C SER A 149 -15.14 7.90 -9.79
N THR A 150 -15.82 7.86 -10.93
CA THR A 150 -15.19 7.53 -12.23
C THR A 150 -14.20 8.58 -12.72
N GLY A 151 -14.21 9.79 -12.16
CA GLY A 151 -13.24 10.87 -12.47
C GLY A 151 -11.94 10.80 -11.68
N THR A 152 -11.76 9.78 -10.83
CA THR A 152 -10.59 9.61 -9.97
C THR A 152 -9.80 8.34 -10.36
N GLY A 153 -8.65 8.14 -9.72
CA GLY A 153 -7.79 6.98 -9.92
C GLY A 153 -8.34 5.66 -9.36
N GLY A 154 -9.52 5.69 -8.74
CA GLY A 154 -10.19 4.51 -8.19
C GLY A 154 -9.52 3.96 -6.94
N LEU A 155 -9.73 2.66 -6.69
CA LEU A 155 -9.28 1.95 -5.48
C LEU A 155 -8.41 0.74 -5.84
N ILE A 156 -7.43 0.43 -4.98
CA ILE A 156 -6.64 -0.79 -5.09
C ILE A 156 -7.48 -1.96 -4.56
N PHE A 157 -7.95 -2.81 -5.48
CA PHE A 157 -8.66 -4.03 -5.13
C PHE A 157 -7.72 -5.23 -5.16
N ASN A 158 -7.74 -6.00 -4.07
CA ASN A 158 -7.00 -7.26 -4.01
C ASN A 158 -7.62 -8.29 -4.98
N SER A 159 -6.80 -8.80 -5.90
CA SER A 159 -7.22 -9.75 -6.93
C SER A 159 -7.73 -11.07 -6.35
N TRP A 160 -7.11 -11.56 -5.27
CA TRP A 160 -7.58 -12.75 -4.57
C TRP A 160 -8.99 -12.56 -4.00
N PHE A 161 -9.26 -11.44 -3.32
CA PHE A 161 -10.59 -11.13 -2.80
C PHE A 161 -11.62 -11.06 -3.93
N LYS A 162 -11.29 -10.39 -5.04
CA LYS A 162 -12.17 -10.31 -6.21
C LYS A 162 -12.55 -11.70 -6.74
N ASN A 163 -11.58 -12.62 -6.80
CA ASN A 163 -11.78 -13.98 -7.31
C ASN A 163 -12.49 -14.92 -6.31
N ASN A 164 -12.45 -14.61 -5.01
CA ASN A 164 -13.00 -15.47 -3.96
C ASN A 164 -14.25 -14.91 -3.29
N LYS A 165 -14.74 -13.74 -3.70
CA LYS A 165 -15.81 -12.98 -3.02
C LYS A 165 -17.05 -13.83 -2.68
N GLU A 166 -17.55 -14.62 -3.62
CA GLU A 166 -18.78 -15.40 -3.40
C GLU A 166 -18.55 -16.57 -2.44
N VAL A 167 -17.39 -17.23 -2.51
CA VAL A 167 -16.98 -18.26 -1.54
C VAL A 167 -16.81 -17.66 -0.15
N LEU A 168 -16.13 -16.51 -0.03
CA LEU A 168 -15.93 -15.80 1.23
C LEU A 168 -17.26 -15.40 1.88
N LYS A 169 -18.24 -14.97 1.09
CA LYS A 169 -19.58 -14.66 1.59
C LYS A 169 -20.32 -15.91 2.07
N ALA A 170 -20.29 -16.99 1.29
CA ALA A 170 -20.97 -18.23 1.63
C ALA A 170 -20.39 -18.90 2.88
N GLN A 171 -19.07 -18.83 3.06
CA GLN A 171 -18.33 -19.52 4.13
C GLN A 171 -17.84 -18.58 5.25
N LYS A 172 -18.39 -17.35 5.33
CA LYS A 172 -17.91 -16.29 6.25
C LYS A 172 -17.64 -16.78 7.68
N LEU A 173 -18.58 -17.50 8.28
CA LEU A 173 -18.46 -17.97 9.67
C LEU A 173 -17.39 -19.04 9.85
N GLU A 174 -17.28 -19.97 8.89
CA GLU A 174 -16.27 -21.03 8.93
C GLU A 174 -14.86 -20.46 8.78
N ILE A 175 -14.69 -19.52 7.85
CA ILE A 175 -13.42 -18.83 7.64
C ILE A 175 -13.02 -18.05 8.90
N LEU A 176 -13.94 -17.28 9.48
CA LEU A 176 -13.70 -16.56 10.74
C LEU A 176 -13.29 -17.51 11.87
N ARG A 177 -14.02 -18.61 12.07
CA ARG A 177 -13.67 -19.63 13.09
C ARG A 177 -12.28 -20.19 12.86
N SER A 178 -11.96 -20.56 11.62
CA SER A 178 -10.64 -21.12 11.27
C SER A 178 -9.51 -20.13 11.56
N HIS A 179 -9.75 -18.84 11.34
CA HIS A 179 -8.74 -17.80 11.58
C HIS A 179 -8.55 -17.51 13.07
N ILE A 180 -9.64 -17.44 13.83
CA ILE A 180 -9.61 -17.24 15.29
C ILE A 180 -8.90 -18.43 15.98
N GLN A 181 -9.23 -19.66 15.59
CA GLN A 181 -8.60 -20.88 16.13
C GLN A 181 -7.10 -20.97 15.82
N LYS A 182 -6.68 -20.55 14.62
CA LYS A 182 -5.25 -20.50 14.24
C LYS A 182 -4.43 -19.56 15.13
N ASN A 183 -5.05 -18.54 15.71
CA ASN A 183 -4.41 -17.59 16.62
C ASN A 183 -4.56 -17.99 18.10
N SER A 184 -4.89 -19.26 18.39
CA SER A 184 -5.02 -19.82 19.74
C SER A 184 -6.08 -19.15 20.63
N ILE A 185 -7.05 -18.47 20.02
CA ILE A 185 -8.20 -17.92 20.75
C ILE A 185 -9.35 -18.93 20.64
N CYS A 186 -9.69 -19.61 21.74
CA CYS A 186 -10.84 -20.52 21.79
C CYS A 186 -12.11 -19.72 22.13
N VAL A 187 -12.80 -19.22 21.09
CA VAL A 187 -14.08 -18.53 21.26
C VAL A 187 -15.17 -19.23 20.47
N GLU A 188 -16.21 -19.67 21.16
CA GLU A 188 -17.40 -20.25 20.54
C GLU A 188 -18.39 -19.16 20.15
N PHE A 189 -18.90 -19.22 18.92
CA PHE A 189 -19.94 -18.32 18.44
C PHE A 189 -20.78 -18.97 17.35
N ASP A 190 -22.00 -18.48 17.21
CA ASP A 190 -22.99 -18.96 16.25
C ASP A 190 -23.50 -17.83 15.34
N LYS A 191 -24.57 -18.11 14.60
CA LYS A 191 -25.19 -17.14 13.67
C LYS A 191 -25.86 -15.96 14.39
N SER A 192 -26.19 -16.09 15.68
CA SER A 192 -26.81 -15.04 16.49
C SER A 192 -25.79 -14.09 17.12
N SER A 193 -24.54 -14.54 17.23
CA SER A 193 -23.43 -13.76 17.78
C SER A 193 -23.01 -12.62 16.83
N LEU A 194 -22.65 -11.47 17.40
CA LEU A 194 -21.98 -10.39 16.68
C LEU A 194 -20.48 -10.52 16.86
N VAL A 195 -19.77 -10.77 15.75
CA VAL A 195 -18.32 -10.94 15.73
C VAL A 195 -17.71 -9.81 14.90
N GLY A 196 -16.78 -9.07 15.48
CA GLY A 196 -16.06 -7.97 14.85
C GLY A 196 -14.58 -7.98 15.22
N SER A 197 -13.84 -7.02 14.67
CA SER A 197 -12.50 -6.69 15.12
C SER A 197 -12.41 -5.18 15.36
N VAL A 198 -11.57 -4.76 16.29
CA VAL A 198 -11.32 -3.35 16.58
C VAL A 198 -9.88 -3.02 16.18
N PHE A 199 -9.73 -2.13 15.20
CA PHE A 199 -8.43 -1.61 14.75
C PHE A 199 -8.50 -0.08 14.69
N THR A 200 -7.70 0.58 15.52
CA THR A 200 -7.85 2.00 15.85
C THR A 200 -6.55 2.56 16.44
N TYR A 201 -6.38 3.87 16.34
CA TYR A 201 -5.45 4.60 17.21
C TYR A 201 -5.97 4.62 18.65
N GLN A 202 -5.12 5.06 19.59
CA GLN A 202 -5.48 5.19 21.00
C GLN A 202 -6.71 6.07 21.19
N ARG A 203 -7.79 5.48 21.71
CA ARG A 203 -9.08 6.14 21.95
C ARG A 203 -9.80 5.48 23.13
N GLY A 204 -10.65 6.23 23.82
CA GLY A 204 -11.55 5.67 24.84
C GLY A 204 -12.70 4.89 24.21
N PHE A 205 -12.95 3.67 24.71
CA PHE A 205 -13.98 2.77 24.20
C PHE A 205 -15.20 2.62 25.11
N ASP A 206 -15.27 3.36 26.23
CA ASP A 206 -16.29 3.13 27.26
C ASP A 206 -17.72 3.26 26.73
N ALA A 207 -18.00 4.26 25.89
CA ALA A 207 -19.31 4.42 25.29
C ALA A 207 -19.64 3.27 24.31
N PHE A 208 -18.69 2.91 23.46
CA PHE A 208 -18.84 1.81 22.51
C PHE A 208 -19.11 0.47 23.23
N LEU A 209 -18.37 0.18 24.29
CA LEU A 209 -18.54 -1.05 25.06
C LEU A 209 -19.88 -1.08 25.80
N ARG A 210 -20.30 0.03 26.42
CA ARG A 210 -21.64 0.12 27.05
C ARG A 210 -22.76 -0.10 26.04
N ASP A 211 -22.64 0.50 24.85
CA ASP A 211 -23.65 0.33 23.80
C ASP A 211 -23.70 -1.12 23.32
N LEU A 212 -22.56 -1.80 23.19
CA LEU A 212 -22.50 -3.22 22.85
C LEU A 212 -23.09 -4.12 23.94
N GLU A 213 -22.85 -3.82 25.22
CA GLU A 213 -23.43 -4.56 26.37
C GLU A 213 -24.95 -4.41 26.44
N SER A 214 -25.51 -3.31 25.93
CA SER A 214 -26.96 -3.11 25.87
C SER A 214 -27.66 -3.96 24.81
N LEU A 215 -26.90 -4.60 23.90
CA LEU A 215 -27.46 -5.48 22.88
C LEU A 215 -27.77 -6.86 23.49
N ASP A 216 -28.98 -7.37 23.24
CA ASP A 216 -29.38 -8.74 23.58
C ASP A 216 -28.76 -9.78 22.62
N LYS A 217 -27.43 -9.75 22.48
CA LYS A 217 -26.63 -10.62 21.61
C LYS A 217 -25.28 -10.93 22.24
N LYS A 218 -24.75 -12.12 21.96
CA LYS A 218 -23.37 -12.46 22.28
C LYS A 218 -22.41 -11.62 21.42
N ILE A 219 -21.55 -10.81 22.04
CA ILE A 219 -20.58 -9.96 21.34
C ILE A 219 -19.17 -10.53 21.47
N ILE A 220 -18.43 -10.55 20.37
CA ILE A 220 -17.02 -10.94 20.29
C ILE A 220 -16.29 -9.89 19.46
N LEU A 221 -15.26 -9.27 20.04
CA LEU A 221 -14.43 -8.25 19.42
C LEU A 221 -12.97 -8.72 19.31
#